data_AF-A0ABD4RRS0-F1
#
_entry.id   AF-A0ABD4RRS0-F1
#
_cell.length_a   1.000
_cell.length_b   1.000
_cell.length_c   1.000
_cell.angle_alpha   90.00
_cell.angle_beta   90.00
_cell.angle_gamma   90.00
#
_symmetry.space_group_name_H-M   'P 1'
#
loop_
_entity.id
_entity.type
_entity.pdbx_description
1 polymer ?
#
loop_
_entity_poly.entity_id
_entity_poly.type
_entity_poly.pdbx_seq_one_letter_code
_entity_poly.pdbx_strand_id
1 'polypeptide(L)' 'MNLPDYINSDTIVYIEKMDLGEEKDKRSYNVIFANDGVEKAGGKLGFSDINIDVINDGGVWKVSGFTK' A
#
# COMPACT_ATOMS: atom_id res chain seq x y z
N MET A 1 -7.90 -10.58 0.95
CA MET A 1 -7.31 -10.22 -0.36
C MET A 1 -5.80 -10.34 -0.19
N ASN A 2 -5.10 -10.97 -1.12
CA ASN A 2 -3.63 -11.11 -1.04
C ASN A 2 -2.98 -9.87 -1.66
N LEU A 3 -1.80 -9.49 -1.18
CA LEU A 3 -0.97 -8.47 -1.84
C LEU A 3 -0.59 -8.96 -3.25
N PRO A 4 -0.45 -8.05 -4.24
CA PRO A 4 0.04 -8.44 -5.55
C PRO A 4 1.45 -9.03 -5.49
N ASP A 5 1.75 -9.98 -6.38
CA ASP A 5 3.01 -10.73 -6.41
C ASP A 5 4.28 -9.87 -6.58
N TYR A 6 4.15 -8.63 -7.04
CA TYR A 6 5.29 -7.71 -7.18
C TYR A 6 5.70 -7.06 -5.85
N ILE A 7 4.83 -7.09 -4.84
CA ILE A 7 5.16 -6.73 -3.46
C ILE A 7 5.78 -7.96 -2.82
N ASN A 8 7.11 -7.99 -2.77
CA ASN A 8 7.88 -9.15 -2.30
C ASN A 8 8.31 -9.05 -0.83
N SER A 9 7.65 -8.19 -0.06
CA SER A 9 7.95 -7.91 1.35
C SER A 9 6.68 -7.57 2.10
N ASP A 10 6.60 -7.98 3.36
CA ASP A 10 5.55 -7.59 4.30
C ASP A 10 5.95 -6.37 5.15
N THR A 11 7.15 -5.83 4.95
CA THR A 11 7.68 -4.69 5.69
C THR A 11 7.24 -3.37 5.08
N ILE A 12 6.25 -2.75 5.70
CA ILE A 12 5.82 -1.39 5.38
C ILE A 12 6.79 -0.37 5.99
N VAL A 13 7.30 0.55 5.18
CA VAL A 13 8.19 1.64 5.63
C VAL A 13 7.53 3.00 5.61
N TYR A 14 6.45 3.17 4.85
CA TYR A 14 5.73 4.44 4.76
C TYR A 14 4.27 4.22 4.35
N ILE A 15 3.37 5.02 4.93
CA ILE A 15 1.95 5.07 4.58
C ILE A 15 1.53 6.53 4.54
N GLU A 16 0.87 6.94 3.46
CA GLU A 16 0.20 8.24 3.38
C GLU A 16 -1.23 8.10 2.89
N LYS A 17 -2.12 8.93 3.45
CA LYS A 17 -3.48 9.05 2.94
C LYS A 17 -3.44 9.90 1.66
N MET A 18 -3.97 9.35 0.57
CA MET A 18 -4.17 10.11 -0.65
C MET A 18 -5.47 10.90 -0.60
N ASP A 19 -5.46 12.09 -1.17
CA ASP A 19 -6.68 12.88 -1.36
C ASP A 19 -7.45 12.34 -2.57
N LEU A 20 -8.67 11.86 -2.32
CA LEU A 20 -9.58 11.36 -3.34
C LEU A 20 -10.64 12.39 -3.76
N GLY A 21 -10.58 13.62 -3.23
CA GLY A 21 -11.66 14.61 -3.42
C GLY A 21 -12.89 14.31 -2.55
N GLU A 22 -14.08 14.73 -3.00
CA GLU A 22 -15.34 14.71 -2.21
C GLU A 22 -15.98 13.30 -2.01
N GLU A 23 -15.20 12.22 -2.00
CA GLU A 23 -15.72 10.86 -1.75
C GLU A 23 -15.66 10.50 -0.26
N LYS A 24 -16.70 10.86 0.51
CA LYS A 24 -16.75 10.69 1.98
C LYS A 24 -16.61 9.23 2.47
N ASP A 25 -17.06 8.28 1.66
CA ASP A 25 -17.09 6.84 2.00
C ASP A 25 -15.94 6.04 1.39
N LYS A 26 -14.96 6.72 0.79
CA LYS A 26 -13.80 6.09 0.18
C LYS A 26 -12.52 6.76 0.68
N ARG A 27 -11.47 5.96 0.79
CA ARG A 27 -10.12 6.39 1.13
C ARG A 27 -9.14 5.59 0.27
N SER A 28 -8.04 6.20 -0.10
CA SER A 28 -6.92 5.48 -0.68
C SER A 28 -5.67 5.84 0.10
N TYR A 29 -4.81 4.85 0.29
CA TYR A 29 -3.57 4.99 1.01
C TYR A 29 -2.43 4.52 0.12
N ASN A 30 -1.48 5.39 -0.16
CA ASN A 30 -0.23 4.96 -0.78
C ASN A 30 0.64 4.31 0.32
N VAL A 31 1.02 3.06 0.08
CA VAL A 31 1.80 2.24 1.02
C VAL A 31 3.09 1.81 0.33
N ILE A 32 4.22 2.12 0.97
CA ILE A 32 5.55 1.75 0.48
C ILE A 32 6.09 0.59 1.30
N PHE A 33 6.49 -0.46 0.59
CA PHE A 33 7.15 -1.65 1.11
C PHE A 33 8.65 -1.58 0.81
N ALA A 34 9.48 -2.01 1.75
CA ALA A 34 10.91 -2.21 1.52
C ALA A 34 11.15 -3.62 0.98
N ASN A 35 11.71 -3.73 -0.23
CA ASN A 35 11.89 -5.04 -0.86
C ASN A 35 13.02 -5.84 -0.20
N ASP A 36 12.81 -7.15 -0.07
CA ASP A 36 13.79 -8.07 0.49
C ASP A 36 15.02 -8.19 -0.44
N GLY A 37 16.07 -7.47 -0.08
CA GLY A 37 17.37 -7.45 -0.79
C GLY A 37 18.51 -6.83 0.02
N VAL A 38 18.28 -6.59 1.31
CA VAL A 38 19.12 -5.77 2.21
C VAL A 38 20.50 -6.39 2.49
N GLU A 39 20.70 -7.70 2.25
CA GLU A 39 21.93 -8.39 2.68
C GLU A 39 22.89 -8.83 1.56
N LYS A 40 22.76 -8.35 0.33
CA LYS A 40 23.79 -8.59 -0.71
C LYS A 40 24.54 -7.31 -1.06
N ALA A 41 25.50 -6.98 -0.19
CA ALA A 41 26.69 -6.17 -0.47
C ALA A 41 26.45 -4.88 -1.27
N GLY A 42 26.11 -3.78 -0.58
CA GLY A 42 26.24 -2.42 -1.13
C GLY A 42 25.19 -1.97 -2.16
N GLY A 43 24.06 -2.67 -2.26
CA GLY A 43 23.00 -2.38 -3.22
C GLY A 43 22.08 -1.20 -2.84
N LYS A 44 21.56 -0.50 -3.86
CA LYS A 44 20.50 0.53 -3.73
C LYS A 44 19.27 -0.07 -3.06
N LEU A 45 18.67 0.66 -2.12
CA LEU A 45 17.38 0.32 -1.52
C LEU A 45 16.31 0.24 -2.63
N GLY A 46 15.72 -0.94 -2.80
CA GLY A 46 14.56 -1.14 -3.66
C GLY A 46 13.29 -0.92 -2.85
N PHE A 47 12.42 -0.03 -3.34
CA PHE A 47 11.10 0.19 -2.76
C PHE A 47 10.04 -0.24 -3.76
N SER A 48 8.90 -0.68 -3.26
CA SER A 48 7.71 -0.90 -4.07
C SER A 48 6.51 -0.29 -3.38
N ASP A 49 5.68 0.38 -4.15
CA ASP A 49 4.52 1.09 -3.67
C ASP A 49 3.23 0.51 -4.26
N ILE A 50 2.14 0.72 -3.52
CA ILE A 50 0.80 0.32 -3.90
C ILE A 50 -0.22 1.21 -3.23
N ASN A 51 -1.28 1.54 -3.94
CA ASN A 51 -2.44 2.20 -3.38
C ASN A 51 -3.40 1.16 -2.82
N ILE A 52 -3.76 1.30 -1.55
CA ILE A 52 -4.77 0.48 -0.88
C ILE A 52 -6.07 1.28 -0.83
N ASP A 53 -7.06 0.80 -1.57
CA ASP A 53 -8.39 1.40 -1.59
C ASP A 53 -9.24 0.80 -0.47
N VAL A 54 -9.92 1.69 0.25
CA VAL A 54 -10.72 1.36 1.43
C VAL A 54 -12.09 2.02 1.31
N ILE A 55 -13.15 1.23 1.50
CA ILE A 55 -14.54 1.70 1.50
C ILE A 55 -15.13 1.66 2.91
N ASN A 56 -16.04 2.59 3.21
CA ASN A 56 -16.91 2.49 4.37
C ASN A 56 -18.16 1.67 4.01
N ASP A 57 -18.33 0.53 4.65
CA ASP A 57 -19.50 -0.33 4.52
C ASP A 57 -20.23 -0.38 5.86
N GLY A 58 -21.25 0.46 6.02
CA GLY A 58 -22.08 0.51 7.23
C GLY A 58 -21.32 0.91 8.51
N GLY A 59 -20.34 1.81 8.41
CA GLY A 59 -19.50 2.27 9.51
C GLY A 59 -18.20 1.50 9.69
N VAL A 60 -17.99 0.41 8.93
CA VAL A 60 -16.76 -0.40 8.96
C VAL A 60 -15.91 -0.10 7.73
N TRP A 61 -14.66 0.30 7.95
CA TRP A 61 -13.70 0.52 6.86
C TRP A 61 -13.08 -0.82 6.42
N LYS A 62 -13.22 -1.17 5.14
CA LYS A 62 -12.75 -2.44 4.56
C LYS A 62 -11.88 -2.18 3.34
N VAL A 63 -10.81 -2.97 3.18
CA VAL A 63 -10.01 -2.95 1.96
C VAL A 63 -10.87 -3.43 0.79
N SER A 64 -11.09 -2.57 -0.20
CA SER A 64 -11.87 -2.86 -1.39
C SER A 64 -11.01 -3.29 -2.57
N GLY A 65 -9.74 -2.92 -2.61
CA GLY A 65 -8.86 -3.23 -3.73
C GLY A 65 -7.46 -2.68 -3.56
N PHE A 66 -6.64 -3.00 -4.55
CA PHE A 66 -5.30 -2.47 -4.70
C PHE A 66 -5.15 -1.85 -6.09
N THR A 67 -4.56 -0.67 -6.15
CA THR A 67 -4.25 0.05 -7.40
C THR A 67 -2.78 0.43 -7.44
N LYS A 68 -2.25 0.66 -8.64
CA LYS A 68 -0.88 1.13 -8.84
C LYS A 68 -0.92 2.58 -9.33
#